data_AF-A0A4Q1AEB5-F1
#
_entry.id   AF-A0A4Q1AEB5-F1
#
_cell.length_a   1.000
_cell.length_b   1.000
_cell.length_c   1.000
_cell.angle_alpha   90.00
_cell.angle_beta   90.00
_cell.angle_gamma   90.00
#
_symmetry.space_group_name_H-M   'P 1'
#
loop_
_entity.id
_entity.type
_entity.pdbx_description
1 polymer ?
#
loop_
_entity_poly.entity_id
_entity_poly.type
_entity_poly.pdbx_seq_one_letter_code
_entity_poly.pdbx_strand_id
1 'polypeptide(L)'
;MRKASTKLFLATLALFATSVLSAQTTVCYKKDWTSPSTIDKVKLDGGMCQGEASFLDMKKKGWKLRDIRITSSKKGLNYQYILTTKTVLRFDNKKFVASLDNKKFVASKVTPGTLTFSTIKTQLTNVTKDSAIINIGNLRVGQSGIVMKTYDDGQKIIIANAYVEATNETASKVKFLRFEGLKQNALPNSKSIVQENDTLILNYMYDKSLIIAPSQDAFLVTRAKFRNNSFLHSDIFAAKLKADREPLPSRTTIQKFAKDQNLGTIFIVISNKVYIVDSKTFAILDRFSLAYNYLDTDRMPFYTRITGIEESVIDSVWKSIKELSILKDLFGDDERSEEEILLEGEMTKDEIVKKNDIYSNYYKTILGLN
;
A
#
# COMPACT_ATOMS: atom_id res chain seq x y z
N MET A 1 -56.29 -30.29 49.54
CA MET A 1 -56.64 -30.69 48.16
C MET A 1 -56.14 -29.61 47.19
N ARG A 2 -55.80 -30.02 45.97
CA ARG A 2 -54.79 -29.43 45.07
C ARG A 2 -55.12 -28.04 44.51
N LYS A 3 -54.05 -27.26 44.34
CA LYS A 3 -53.95 -25.94 43.71
C LYS A 3 -54.43 -25.95 42.25
N ALA A 4 -55.13 -24.89 41.87
CA ALA A 4 -55.37 -24.50 40.50
C ALA A 4 -54.07 -23.94 39.88
N SER A 5 -53.77 -24.32 38.63
CA SER A 5 -52.84 -23.57 37.80
C SER A 5 -53.32 -23.53 36.35
N THR A 6 -53.53 -22.30 35.92
CA THR A 6 -53.99 -21.80 34.64
C THR A 6 -53.06 -22.21 33.48
N LYS A 7 -53.67 -22.48 32.32
CA LYS A 7 -52.99 -22.57 31.01
C LYS A 7 -52.26 -21.25 30.70
N LEU A 8 -51.17 -21.28 29.91
CA LEU A 8 -51.04 -20.61 28.59
C LEU A 8 -49.56 -20.34 28.16
N PHE A 9 -49.24 -20.79 26.93
CA PHE A 9 -48.32 -20.26 25.90
C PHE A 9 -46.75 -20.30 25.94
N LEU A 10 -46.23 -20.86 24.82
CA LEU A 10 -45.18 -20.40 23.88
C LEU A 10 -43.66 -20.55 24.14
N ALA A 11 -43.05 -21.14 23.10
CA ALA A 11 -41.87 -20.69 22.34
C ALA A 11 -40.44 -21.14 22.77
N THR A 12 -39.91 -22.06 21.95
CA THR A 12 -38.58 -22.06 21.32
C THR A 12 -37.48 -21.22 21.98
N LEU A 13 -36.47 -21.90 22.53
CA LEU A 13 -35.14 -21.34 22.73
C LEU A 13 -34.10 -22.13 21.92
N ALA A 14 -34.13 -21.96 20.60
CA ALA A 14 -32.97 -22.27 19.78
C ALA A 14 -31.94 -21.15 20.01
N LEU A 15 -30.94 -21.42 20.84
CA LEU A 15 -29.75 -20.59 21.00
C LEU A 15 -29.00 -20.55 19.66
N PHE A 16 -29.33 -19.57 18.83
CA PHE A 16 -28.41 -19.10 17.79
C PHE A 16 -27.20 -18.49 18.50
N ALA A 17 -26.15 -19.30 18.66
CA ALA A 17 -24.81 -18.78 18.87
C ALA A 17 -24.37 -18.12 17.57
N THR A 18 -24.70 -16.84 17.40
CA THR A 18 -24.07 -16.01 16.38
C THR A 18 -22.63 -15.83 16.81
N SER A 19 -21.74 -16.68 16.29
CA SER A 19 -20.31 -16.42 16.35
C SER A 19 -20.07 -15.13 15.59
N VAL A 20 -19.85 -14.05 16.34
CA VAL A 20 -19.37 -12.81 15.77
C VAL A 20 -18.02 -13.16 15.16
N LEU A 21 -17.93 -13.19 13.83
CA LEU A 21 -16.67 -13.41 13.12
C LEU A 21 -15.76 -12.20 13.38
N SER A 22 -15.12 -12.15 14.54
CA SER A 22 -14.10 -11.16 14.86
C SER A 22 -12.91 -11.46 13.96
N ALA A 23 -12.77 -10.65 12.93
CA ALA A 23 -11.74 -10.90 11.93
C ALA A 23 -10.34 -10.75 12.53
N GLN A 24 -9.53 -11.80 12.34
CA GLN A 24 -8.28 -12.04 13.05
C GLN A 24 -7.10 -11.53 12.23
N THR A 25 -6.11 -10.97 12.92
CA THR A 25 -4.78 -10.69 12.37
C THR A 25 -3.78 -11.53 13.15
N THR A 26 -2.87 -12.19 12.45
CA THR A 26 -1.81 -12.98 13.06
C THR A 26 -0.46 -12.60 12.47
N VAL A 27 0.59 -12.74 13.26
CA VAL A 27 1.97 -12.58 12.82
C VAL A 27 2.63 -13.95 12.86
N CYS A 28 3.19 -14.36 11.73
CA CYS A 28 3.98 -15.57 11.61
C CYS A 28 5.39 -15.20 11.15
N TYR A 29 6.43 -15.82 11.70
CA TYR A 29 7.79 -15.40 11.43
C TYR A 29 8.76 -16.57 11.29
N LYS A 30 9.92 -16.28 10.70
CA LYS A 30 11.09 -17.14 10.71
C LYS A 30 12.33 -16.29 10.97
N LYS A 31 13.23 -16.75 11.84
CA LYS A 31 14.46 -16.03 12.18
C LYS A 31 15.68 -16.70 11.56
N ASP A 32 16.69 -15.90 11.26
CA ASP A 32 18.01 -16.34 10.80
C ASP A 32 17.94 -17.34 9.62
N TRP A 33 16.98 -17.16 8.71
CA TRP A 33 16.73 -18.08 7.61
C TRP A 33 17.70 -17.85 6.45
N THR A 34 18.35 -18.91 5.99
CA THR A 34 19.42 -18.88 4.99
C THR A 34 18.99 -19.33 3.59
N SER A 35 17.76 -19.84 3.43
CA SER A 35 17.27 -20.42 2.17
C SER A 35 15.99 -19.75 1.68
N PRO A 36 16.02 -18.46 1.29
CA PRO A 36 14.82 -17.69 1.01
C PRO A 36 13.87 -18.26 -0.02
N SER A 37 14.34 -18.99 -1.04
CA SER A 37 13.47 -19.64 -2.04
C SER A 37 12.46 -20.63 -1.46
N THR A 38 12.70 -21.09 -0.23
CA THR A 38 11.85 -22.07 0.47
C THR A 38 11.02 -21.48 1.61
N ILE A 39 11.14 -20.17 1.88
CA ILE A 39 10.53 -19.50 3.04
C ILE A 39 8.99 -19.63 3.08
N ASP A 40 8.38 -19.83 1.93
CA ASP A 40 6.94 -19.93 1.77
C ASP A 40 6.38 -21.28 2.22
N LYS A 41 7.23 -22.30 2.11
CA LYS A 41 6.94 -23.72 2.35
C LYS A 41 7.43 -24.15 3.72
N VAL A 42 8.39 -23.45 4.31
CA VAL A 42 8.86 -23.75 5.66
C VAL A 42 7.80 -23.40 6.69
N LYS A 43 7.73 -24.22 7.74
CA LYS A 43 6.86 -23.95 8.90
C LYS A 43 7.31 -22.67 9.61
N LEU A 44 6.34 -21.79 9.82
CA LEU A 44 6.55 -20.48 10.44
C LEU A 44 6.16 -20.53 11.91
N ASP A 45 6.94 -19.83 12.71
CA ASP A 45 6.73 -19.70 14.15
C ASP A 45 5.76 -18.56 14.46
N GLY A 46 5.18 -18.59 15.66
CA GLY A 46 4.33 -17.51 16.16
C GLY A 46 2.87 -17.51 15.68
N GLY A 47 2.03 -16.79 16.42
CA GLY A 47 0.62 -16.59 16.11
C GLY A 47 -0.13 -17.89 15.80
N MET A 48 -0.94 -17.86 14.74
CA MET A 48 -1.70 -19.01 14.23
C MET A 48 -0.86 -20.00 13.41
N CYS A 49 0.42 -19.71 13.13
CA CYS A 49 1.30 -20.66 12.44
C CYS A 49 1.92 -21.68 13.40
N GLN A 50 2.17 -21.28 14.66
CA GLN A 50 2.54 -22.16 15.78
C GLN A 50 3.73 -23.11 15.55
N GLY A 51 4.59 -22.83 14.55
CA GLY A 51 5.66 -23.74 14.16
C GLY A 51 5.17 -24.96 13.36
N GLU A 52 3.89 -25.01 13.00
CA GLU A 52 3.24 -26.13 12.32
C GLU A 52 2.82 -25.83 10.89
N ALA A 53 2.42 -24.58 10.61
CA ALA A 53 1.92 -24.15 9.31
C ALA A 53 2.92 -23.23 8.59
N SER A 54 3.08 -23.45 7.28
CA SER A 54 3.78 -22.54 6.38
C SER A 54 2.88 -21.38 5.93
N PHE A 55 3.45 -20.38 5.26
CA PHE A 55 2.64 -19.33 4.63
C PHE A 55 1.63 -19.92 3.62
N LEU A 56 2.06 -20.90 2.81
CA LEU A 56 1.17 -21.54 1.84
C LEU A 56 0.04 -22.32 2.51
N ASP A 57 0.28 -22.95 3.65
CA ASP A 57 -0.76 -23.62 4.43
C ASP A 57 -1.77 -22.61 4.98
N MET A 58 -1.29 -21.46 5.45
CA MET A 58 -2.17 -20.38 5.90
C MET A 58 -3.05 -19.83 4.78
N LYS A 59 -2.50 -19.67 3.57
CA LYS A 59 -3.27 -19.26 2.39
C LYS A 59 -4.38 -20.28 2.06
N LYS A 60 -4.07 -21.58 2.08
CA LYS A 60 -5.07 -22.66 1.91
C LYS A 60 -6.16 -22.62 2.99
N LYS A 61 -5.82 -22.21 4.21
CA LYS A 61 -6.76 -21.96 5.33
C LYS A 61 -7.53 -20.64 5.21
N GLY A 62 -7.43 -19.92 4.09
CA GLY A 62 -8.17 -18.69 3.82
C GLY A 62 -7.54 -17.40 4.36
N TRP A 63 -6.32 -17.46 4.90
CA TRP A 63 -5.58 -16.27 5.32
C TRP A 63 -5.03 -15.50 4.12
N LYS A 64 -5.07 -14.18 4.20
CA LYS A 64 -4.57 -13.27 3.16
C LYS A 64 -3.31 -12.57 3.64
N LEU A 65 -2.32 -12.42 2.75
CA LEU A 65 -1.13 -11.63 3.03
C LEU A 65 -1.51 -10.15 3.12
N ARG A 66 -1.40 -9.59 4.33
CA ARG A 66 -1.54 -8.15 4.55
C ARG A 66 -0.22 -7.45 4.26
N ASP A 67 0.87 -8.02 4.75
CA ASP A 67 2.21 -7.43 4.64
C ASP A 67 3.30 -8.47 4.91
N ILE A 68 4.51 -8.21 4.43
CA ILE A 68 5.72 -8.98 4.72
C ILE A 68 6.85 -8.02 5.08
N ARG A 69 7.51 -8.28 6.20
CA ARG A 69 8.72 -7.55 6.60
C ARG A 69 9.92 -8.47 6.56
N ILE A 70 11.00 -7.98 5.98
CA ILE A 70 12.26 -8.69 5.87
C ILE A 70 13.30 -7.82 6.55
N THR A 71 13.94 -8.35 7.58
CA THR A 71 14.99 -7.65 8.33
C THR A 71 16.24 -8.52 8.37
N SER A 72 17.38 -7.87 8.39
CA SER A 72 18.65 -8.57 8.45
C SER A 72 18.91 -9.22 9.81
N SER A 73 19.76 -10.26 9.81
CA SER A 73 20.17 -10.98 11.01
C SER A 73 21.63 -11.45 10.89
N LYS A 74 22.20 -12.02 11.97
CA LYS A 74 23.60 -12.44 11.99
C LYS A 74 23.91 -13.60 11.05
N LYS A 75 22.94 -14.49 10.80
CA LYS A 75 23.15 -15.73 10.03
C LYS A 75 22.33 -15.81 8.74
N GLY A 76 21.45 -14.84 8.47
CA GLY A 76 20.56 -14.85 7.31
C GLY A 76 19.49 -13.77 7.41
N LEU A 77 18.24 -14.13 7.17
CA LEU A 77 17.12 -13.19 7.16
C LEU A 77 16.02 -13.54 8.16
N ASN A 78 15.47 -12.49 8.75
CA ASN A 78 14.26 -12.58 9.54
C ASN A 78 13.07 -12.20 8.68
N TYR A 79 12.13 -13.12 8.52
CA TYR A 79 10.87 -12.92 7.81
C TYR A 79 9.73 -12.77 8.82
N GLN A 80 8.87 -11.78 8.59
CA GLN A 80 7.65 -11.59 9.36
C GLN A 80 6.47 -11.41 8.41
N TYR A 81 5.62 -12.42 8.33
CA TYR A 81 4.35 -12.40 7.62
C TYR A 81 3.26 -11.86 8.53
N ILE A 82 2.55 -10.87 8.03
CA ILE A 82 1.40 -10.29 8.70
C ILE A 82 0.18 -10.74 7.89
N LEU A 83 -0.58 -11.66 8.47
CA LEU A 83 -1.71 -12.31 7.82
C LEU A 83 -3.03 -11.85 8.42
N THR A 84 -4.07 -11.81 7.60
CA THR A 84 -5.41 -11.38 8.03
C THR A 84 -6.50 -12.19 7.35
N THR A 85 -7.60 -12.41 8.04
CA THR A 85 -8.83 -12.92 7.41
C THR A 85 -9.70 -11.79 6.84
N LYS A 86 -9.43 -10.52 7.21
CA LYS A 86 -10.11 -9.34 6.64
C LYS A 86 -9.78 -9.16 5.16
N THR A 87 -10.72 -8.60 4.41
CA THR A 87 -10.44 -8.04 3.09
C THR A 87 -9.39 -6.93 3.21
N VAL A 88 -8.31 -7.05 2.44
CA VAL A 88 -7.26 -6.03 2.36
C VAL A 88 -7.68 -5.02 1.30
N LEU A 89 -7.59 -3.72 1.62
CA LEU A 89 -7.84 -2.67 0.63
C LEU A 89 -6.76 -2.73 -0.47
N ARG A 90 -7.16 -3.23 -1.64
CA ARG A 90 -6.31 -3.35 -2.83
C ARG A 90 -7.03 -2.71 -4.00
N PHE A 91 -6.30 -1.88 -4.74
CA PHE A 91 -6.76 -1.28 -5.98
C PHE A 91 -6.09 -2.02 -7.14
N ASP A 92 -6.84 -2.23 -8.22
CA ASP A 92 -6.33 -2.88 -9.42
C ASP A 92 -5.50 -1.88 -10.24
N ASN A 93 -4.29 -1.64 -9.73
CA ASN A 93 -3.32 -0.73 -10.32
C ASN A 93 -2.91 -1.17 -11.72
N LYS A 94 -2.82 -2.48 -12.00
CA LYS A 94 -2.54 -3.04 -13.32
C LYS A 94 -3.61 -2.64 -14.33
N LYS A 95 -4.90 -2.85 -14.00
CA LYS A 95 -6.03 -2.43 -14.84
C LYS A 95 -6.06 -0.93 -15.05
N PHE A 96 -5.80 -0.14 -14.00
CA PHE A 96 -5.73 1.31 -14.13
C PHE A 96 -4.60 1.74 -15.09
N VAL A 97 -3.38 1.23 -14.92
CA VAL A 97 -2.27 1.57 -15.80
C VAL A 97 -2.51 1.13 -17.25
N ALA A 98 -3.07 -0.08 -17.46
CA ALA A 98 -3.46 -0.55 -18.79
C ALA A 98 -4.52 0.35 -19.45
N SER A 99 -5.41 0.96 -18.67
CA SER A 99 -6.41 1.90 -19.19
C SER A 99 -5.81 3.24 -19.63
N LEU A 100 -4.71 3.69 -19.00
CA LEU A 100 -3.95 4.87 -19.42
C LEU A 100 -3.22 4.61 -20.75
N ASP A 101 -2.66 3.42 -20.93
CA ASP A 101 -1.93 3.02 -22.16
C ASP A 101 -2.86 2.93 -23.37
N ASN A 102 -4.08 2.43 -23.18
CA ASN A 102 -5.03 2.15 -24.28
C ASN A 102 -5.86 3.37 -24.74
N LYS A 103 -5.68 4.57 -24.17
CA LYS A 103 -6.57 5.74 -24.37
C LYS A 103 -8.08 5.41 -24.31
N LYS A 104 -8.45 4.29 -23.67
CA LYS A 104 -9.81 3.74 -23.58
C LYS A 104 -10.49 4.07 -22.25
N PHE A 105 -9.94 5.02 -21.48
CA PHE A 105 -10.80 5.79 -20.59
C PHE A 105 -11.68 6.65 -21.47
N VAL A 106 -12.93 6.22 -21.57
CA VAL A 106 -14.06 6.85 -22.26
C VAL A 106 -13.84 8.35 -22.39
N ALA A 107 -13.74 8.78 -23.65
CA ALA A 107 -14.02 10.15 -24.04
C ALA A 107 -15.48 10.45 -23.68
N SER A 108 -15.74 10.71 -22.40
CA SER A 108 -16.75 11.68 -22.05
C SER A 108 -16.18 13.04 -22.45
N LYS A 109 -17.02 14.00 -22.86
CA LYS A 109 -16.59 15.36 -23.21
C LYS A 109 -16.21 16.16 -21.94
N VAL A 110 -15.20 15.66 -21.23
CA VAL A 110 -14.33 16.37 -20.33
C VAL A 110 -12.96 15.81 -20.70
N THR A 111 -12.03 16.62 -21.15
CA THR A 111 -10.62 16.21 -21.20
C THR A 111 -10.31 15.57 -19.85
N PRO A 112 -10.03 14.25 -19.74
CA PRO A 112 -9.84 13.61 -18.46
C PRO A 112 -8.75 14.40 -17.72
N GLY A 113 -9.17 15.16 -16.70
CA GLY A 113 -8.34 16.23 -16.16
C GLY A 113 -7.02 15.66 -15.68
N THR A 114 -5.93 16.34 -16.03
CA THR A 114 -4.62 16.16 -15.40
C THR A 114 -4.83 16.01 -13.89
N LEU A 115 -4.22 15.00 -13.27
CA LEU A 115 -4.26 14.88 -11.82
C LEU A 115 -3.91 16.23 -11.19
N THR A 116 -4.84 16.79 -10.42
CA THR A 116 -4.59 18.02 -9.67
C THR A 116 -4.06 17.66 -8.29
N PHE A 117 -3.01 18.35 -7.86
CA PHE A 117 -2.49 18.25 -6.49
C PHE A 117 -3.19 19.24 -5.55
N SER A 118 -3.95 20.19 -6.09
CA SER A 118 -4.72 21.15 -5.29
C SER A 118 -5.88 20.45 -4.59
N THR A 119 -6.21 20.93 -3.39
CA THR A 119 -7.34 20.41 -2.62
C THR A 119 -8.66 20.67 -3.34
N ILE A 120 -9.53 19.67 -3.37
CA ILE A 120 -10.90 19.80 -3.87
C ILE A 120 -11.84 19.71 -2.68
N LYS A 121 -12.67 20.72 -2.45
CA LYS A 121 -13.64 20.78 -1.35
C LYS A 121 -15.03 20.55 -1.89
N THR A 122 -15.80 19.70 -1.23
CA THR A 122 -17.19 19.41 -1.61
C THR A 122 -17.99 18.95 -0.40
N GLN A 123 -19.31 19.06 -0.48
CA GLN A 123 -20.21 18.60 0.58
C GLN A 123 -20.61 17.15 0.30
N LEU A 124 -20.72 16.37 1.39
CA LEU A 124 -21.23 15.00 1.31
C LEU A 124 -22.74 15.00 1.15
N THR A 125 -23.22 14.12 0.27
CA THR A 125 -24.65 13.80 0.07
C THR A 125 -24.87 12.29 0.19
N ASN A 126 -26.09 11.86 0.51
CA ASN A 126 -26.48 10.44 0.62
C ASN A 126 -25.54 9.64 1.53
N VAL A 127 -25.31 10.14 2.74
CA VAL A 127 -24.36 9.58 3.71
C VAL A 127 -24.92 8.30 4.33
N THR A 128 -24.15 7.23 4.21
CA THR A 128 -24.34 5.96 4.94
C THR A 128 -23.31 5.83 6.06
N LYS A 129 -23.35 4.72 6.80
CA LYS A 129 -22.38 4.41 7.86
C LYS A 129 -20.93 4.40 7.36
N ASP A 130 -20.69 4.00 6.11
CA ASP A 130 -19.36 3.72 5.57
C ASP A 130 -19.08 4.41 4.23
N SER A 131 -20.04 5.14 3.66
CA SER A 131 -19.88 5.79 2.36
C SER A 131 -20.75 7.03 2.22
N ALA A 132 -20.49 7.81 1.16
CA ALA A 132 -21.32 8.92 0.74
C ALA A 132 -21.15 9.17 -0.75
N ILE A 133 -21.96 10.07 -1.29
CA ILE A 133 -21.87 10.60 -2.64
C ILE A 133 -21.29 12.03 -2.58
N ILE A 134 -20.54 12.38 -3.62
CA ILE A 134 -20.13 13.75 -3.91
C ILE A 134 -20.50 14.08 -5.35
N ASN A 135 -20.95 15.31 -5.59
CA ASN A 135 -21.33 15.79 -6.92
C ASN A 135 -20.10 16.26 -7.72
N ILE A 136 -19.07 15.41 -7.75
CA ILE A 136 -17.85 15.58 -8.53
C ILE A 136 -17.55 14.25 -9.20
N GLY A 137 -17.57 14.24 -10.54
CA GLY A 137 -17.22 13.09 -11.35
C GLY A 137 -15.77 13.10 -11.85
N ASN A 138 -15.44 12.12 -12.69
CA ASN A 138 -14.15 11.94 -13.36
C ASN A 138 -12.93 11.92 -12.43
N LEU A 139 -13.12 11.50 -11.17
CA LEU A 139 -12.03 11.37 -10.18
C LEU A 139 -11.23 10.08 -10.38
N ARG A 140 -10.06 9.98 -9.74
CA ARG A 140 -9.29 8.73 -9.77
C ARG A 140 -9.77 7.81 -8.66
N VAL A 141 -10.10 6.56 -8.98
CA VAL A 141 -10.44 5.56 -7.95
C VAL A 141 -9.24 5.37 -7.04
N GLY A 142 -9.46 5.45 -5.72
CA GLY A 142 -8.40 5.44 -4.71
C GLY A 142 -7.82 6.80 -4.36
N GLN A 143 -8.20 7.89 -5.04
CA GLN A 143 -7.88 9.26 -4.61
C GLN A 143 -8.44 9.50 -3.21
N SER A 144 -7.59 9.92 -2.26
CA SER A 144 -7.98 10.08 -0.87
C SER A 144 -8.17 11.54 -0.43
N GLY A 145 -8.83 11.69 0.71
CA GLY A 145 -9.10 12.94 1.37
C GLY A 145 -9.46 12.75 2.84
N ILE A 146 -9.87 13.86 3.46
CA ILE A 146 -10.36 13.90 4.83
C ILE A 146 -11.78 14.46 4.87
N VAL A 147 -12.59 13.96 5.80
CA VAL A 147 -13.91 14.53 6.10
C VAL A 147 -13.77 15.45 7.29
N MET A 148 -14.19 16.70 7.09
CA MET A 148 -14.14 17.78 8.06
C MET A 148 -15.56 18.13 8.51
N LYS A 149 -15.77 18.12 9.83
CA LYS A 149 -16.97 18.67 10.45
C LYS A 149 -16.68 20.09 10.91
N THR A 150 -17.63 21.00 10.65
CA THR A 150 -17.63 22.36 11.19
C THR A 150 -18.76 22.45 12.22
N TYR A 151 -18.45 22.95 13.42
CA TYR A 151 -19.44 23.20 14.47
C TYR A 151 -20.03 24.61 14.34
N ASP A 152 -21.13 24.87 15.06
CA ASP A 152 -21.88 26.14 14.99
C ASP A 152 -21.03 27.36 15.38
N ASP A 153 -20.03 27.17 16.24
CA ASP A 153 -19.06 28.19 16.66
C ASP A 153 -17.90 28.37 15.66
N GLY A 154 -17.93 27.67 14.53
CA GLY A 154 -16.93 27.73 13.46
C GLY A 154 -15.72 26.82 13.68
N GLN A 155 -15.60 26.12 14.82
CA GLN A 155 -14.52 25.16 15.05
C GLN A 155 -14.60 23.99 14.08
N LYS A 156 -13.43 23.45 13.69
CA LYS A 156 -13.34 22.39 12.68
C LYS A 156 -12.55 21.20 13.19
N ILE A 157 -13.02 20.00 12.88
CA ILE A 157 -12.36 18.76 13.26
C ILE A 157 -12.41 17.73 12.12
N ILE A 158 -11.31 17.01 11.94
CA ILE A 158 -11.25 15.86 11.03
C ILE A 158 -11.89 14.66 11.72
N ILE A 159 -12.91 14.08 11.11
CA ILE A 159 -13.68 12.97 11.68
C ILE A 159 -13.47 11.63 10.96
N ALA A 160 -13.04 11.67 9.69
CA ALA A 160 -12.76 10.47 8.91
C ALA A 160 -11.71 10.74 7.82
N ASN A 161 -11.04 9.69 7.39
CA ASN A 161 -10.44 9.64 6.06
C ASN A 161 -11.52 9.21 5.06
N ALA A 162 -11.36 9.54 3.79
CA ALA A 162 -12.21 9.01 2.72
C ALA A 162 -11.39 8.74 1.46
N TYR A 163 -11.89 7.87 0.60
CA TYR A 163 -11.35 7.67 -0.74
C TYR A 163 -12.44 7.43 -1.77
N VAL A 164 -12.16 7.75 -3.03
CA VAL A 164 -13.05 7.48 -4.16
C VAL A 164 -13.13 5.98 -4.40
N GLU A 165 -14.30 5.38 -4.13
CA GLU A 165 -14.58 3.96 -4.38
C GLU A 165 -15.01 3.73 -5.83
N ALA A 166 -15.82 4.63 -6.37
CA ALA A 166 -16.28 4.62 -7.75
C ALA A 166 -16.57 6.05 -8.24
N THR A 167 -16.46 6.28 -9.55
CA THR A 167 -16.77 7.57 -10.17
C THR A 167 -17.53 7.34 -11.46
N ASN A 168 -18.40 8.28 -11.81
CA ASN A 168 -18.91 8.46 -13.16
C ASN A 168 -18.59 9.88 -13.63
N GLU A 169 -19.26 10.38 -14.67
CA GLU A 169 -18.99 11.70 -15.27
C GLU A 169 -19.38 12.88 -14.37
N THR A 170 -20.36 12.72 -13.49
CA THR A 170 -20.98 13.82 -12.72
C THR A 170 -20.84 13.67 -11.21
N ALA A 171 -20.68 12.44 -10.71
CA ALA A 171 -20.64 12.12 -9.29
C ALA A 171 -19.65 11.00 -8.99
N SER A 172 -19.23 10.96 -7.72
CA SER A 172 -18.39 9.90 -7.18
C SER A 172 -18.96 9.36 -5.89
N LYS A 173 -18.83 8.04 -5.71
CA LYS A 173 -19.06 7.39 -4.43
C LYS A 173 -17.75 7.33 -3.67
N VAL A 174 -17.75 7.84 -2.44
CA VAL A 174 -16.60 7.81 -1.54
C VAL A 174 -16.86 6.84 -0.40
N LYS A 175 -15.81 6.17 0.08
CA LYS A 175 -15.87 5.28 1.23
C LYS A 175 -15.05 5.85 2.39
N PHE A 176 -15.57 5.73 3.59
CA PHE A 176 -14.93 6.21 4.81
C PHE A 176 -13.93 5.20 5.35
N LEU A 177 -12.82 5.73 5.85
CA LEU A 177 -11.80 5.03 6.60
C LEU A 177 -11.64 5.74 7.94
N ARG A 178 -11.24 4.98 8.96
CA ARG A 178 -10.91 5.57 10.26
C ARG A 178 -9.81 6.63 10.08
N PHE A 179 -10.01 7.80 10.68
CA PHE A 179 -8.95 8.78 10.80
C PHE A 179 -7.96 8.32 11.86
N GLU A 180 -6.72 8.06 11.45
CA GLU A 180 -5.61 7.69 12.34
C GLU A 180 -4.50 8.74 12.37
N GLY A 181 -4.70 9.89 11.71
CA GLY A 181 -3.78 11.01 11.84
C GLY A 181 -3.80 11.53 13.28
N LEU A 182 -2.64 11.99 13.76
CA LEU A 182 -2.51 12.61 15.09
C LEU A 182 -2.81 11.69 16.29
N LYS A 183 -2.70 10.36 16.14
CA LYS A 183 -2.91 9.42 17.25
C LYS A 183 -1.95 9.73 18.42
N GLN A 184 -2.50 10.18 19.53
CA GLN A 184 -1.80 10.45 20.78
C GLN A 184 -2.57 9.84 21.95
N ASN A 185 -1.88 9.16 22.87
CA ASN A 185 -2.54 8.59 24.04
C ASN A 185 -3.07 9.67 25.00
N ALA A 186 -2.52 10.88 24.93
CA ALA A 186 -2.89 12.01 25.77
C ALA A 186 -4.09 12.81 25.25
N LEU A 187 -4.51 12.60 23.99
CA LEU A 187 -5.61 13.37 23.39
C LEU A 187 -6.88 12.51 23.26
N PRO A 188 -8.06 13.06 23.60
CA PRO A 188 -9.32 12.35 23.40
C PRO A 188 -9.58 12.16 21.89
N ASN A 189 -10.20 11.03 21.54
CA ASN A 189 -10.71 10.83 20.19
C ASN A 189 -12.13 11.39 20.08
N SER A 190 -12.43 12.02 18.95
CA SER A 190 -13.80 12.43 18.65
C SER A 190 -14.74 11.23 18.52
N LYS A 191 -15.96 11.38 19.05
CA LYS A 191 -17.07 10.43 18.83
C LYS A 191 -17.96 10.83 17.65
N SER A 192 -17.65 11.94 16.98
CA SER A 192 -18.44 12.43 15.84
C SER A 192 -18.41 11.42 14.70
N ILE A 193 -19.60 11.15 14.16
CA ILE A 193 -19.80 10.36 12.95
C ILE A 193 -19.99 11.29 11.77
N VAL A 194 -19.68 10.81 10.56
CA VAL A 194 -19.90 11.55 9.32
C VAL A 194 -21.39 11.74 9.08
N GLN A 195 -21.78 12.95 8.67
CA GLN A 195 -23.16 13.36 8.45
C GLN A 195 -23.32 14.10 7.12
N GLU A 196 -24.57 14.23 6.67
CA GLU A 196 -24.93 15.08 5.54
C GLU A 196 -24.37 16.49 5.70
N ASN A 197 -23.93 17.09 4.60
CA ASN A 197 -23.30 18.41 4.55
C ASN A 197 -21.96 18.57 5.29
N ASP A 198 -21.37 17.50 5.85
CA ASP A 198 -19.96 17.54 6.23
C ASP A 198 -19.10 17.75 4.98
N THR A 199 -17.96 18.43 5.14
CA THR A 199 -17.09 18.78 4.01
C THR A 199 -16.05 17.71 3.77
N LEU A 200 -16.05 17.11 2.57
CA LEU A 200 -14.94 16.32 2.07
C LEU A 200 -13.87 17.23 1.46
N ILE A 201 -12.63 17.07 1.90
CA ILE A 201 -11.44 17.71 1.33
C ILE A 201 -10.58 16.62 0.69
N LEU A 202 -10.74 16.43 -0.63
CA LEU A 202 -9.91 15.55 -1.44
C LEU A 202 -8.54 16.19 -1.70
N ASN A 203 -7.56 15.35 -2.07
CA ASN A 203 -6.17 15.74 -2.33
C ASN A 203 -5.51 16.39 -1.10
N TYR A 204 -5.94 16.00 0.08
CA TYR A 204 -5.40 16.54 1.32
C TYR A 204 -3.90 16.18 1.42
N MET A 205 -3.06 17.22 1.43
CA MET A 205 -1.60 17.15 1.46
C MET A 205 -0.94 16.54 0.20
N TYR A 206 -1.62 16.55 -0.95
CA TYR A 206 -1.05 16.00 -2.18
C TYR A 206 0.18 16.75 -2.71
N ASP A 207 0.36 17.99 -2.28
CA ASP A 207 1.54 18.83 -2.48
C ASP A 207 2.74 18.39 -1.63
N LYS A 208 2.53 17.59 -0.57
CA LYS A 208 3.60 17.02 0.27
C LYS A 208 3.86 15.57 -0.11
N SER A 209 5.06 15.28 -0.59
CA SER A 209 5.34 14.02 -1.26
C SER A 209 6.69 13.42 -0.91
N LEU A 210 6.83 12.11 -1.10
CA LEU A 210 8.11 11.39 -1.10
C LEU A 210 8.48 10.99 -2.53
N ILE A 211 9.75 11.13 -2.91
CA ILE A 211 10.28 10.52 -4.14
C ILE A 211 11.04 9.26 -3.77
N ILE A 212 10.68 8.16 -4.41
CA ILE A 212 11.42 6.90 -4.45
C ILE A 212 11.91 6.76 -5.89
N ALA A 213 13.22 6.90 -6.08
CA ALA A 213 13.85 6.89 -7.40
C ALA A 213 15.09 6.00 -7.40
N PRO A 214 15.46 5.38 -8.53
CA PRO A 214 16.59 4.47 -8.59
C PRO A 214 17.94 5.19 -8.53
N SER A 215 18.04 6.40 -9.09
CA SER A 215 19.29 7.15 -9.23
C SER A 215 19.15 8.61 -8.84
N GLN A 216 20.29 9.31 -8.72
CA GLN A 216 20.31 10.74 -8.45
C GLN A 216 19.63 11.52 -9.59
N ASP A 217 19.95 11.17 -10.83
CA ASP A 217 19.37 11.80 -12.01
C ASP A 217 17.85 11.63 -12.06
N ALA A 218 17.34 10.42 -11.83
CA ALA A 218 15.91 10.16 -11.75
C ALA A 218 15.23 11.00 -10.66
N PHE A 219 15.86 11.11 -9.48
CA PHE A 219 15.37 11.94 -8.38
C PHE A 219 15.32 13.42 -8.76
N LEU A 220 16.40 13.96 -9.32
CA LEU A 220 16.53 15.36 -9.69
C LEU A 220 15.56 15.75 -10.82
N VAL A 221 15.44 14.93 -11.87
CA VAL A 221 14.50 15.16 -12.98
C VAL A 221 13.06 15.11 -12.50
N THR A 222 12.71 14.13 -11.64
CA THR A 222 11.36 14.05 -11.05
C THR A 222 11.05 15.31 -10.25
N ARG A 223 11.96 15.72 -9.35
CA ARG A 223 11.80 16.94 -8.56
C ARG A 223 11.66 18.18 -9.43
N ALA A 224 12.44 18.27 -10.52
CA ALA A 224 12.40 19.39 -11.45
C ALA A 224 11.12 19.41 -12.32
N LYS A 225 10.49 18.26 -12.56
CA LYS A 225 9.22 18.16 -13.30
C LYS A 225 8.01 18.58 -12.46
N PHE A 226 8.04 18.29 -11.15
CA PHE A 226 6.96 18.58 -10.21
C PHE A 226 7.35 19.66 -9.19
N ARG A 227 7.85 20.82 -9.65
CA ARG A 227 8.44 21.87 -8.78
C ARG A 227 7.47 22.46 -7.75
N ASN A 228 6.17 22.34 -7.99
CA ASN A 228 5.14 22.84 -7.09
C ASN A 228 4.86 21.89 -5.92
N ASN A 229 5.41 20.67 -5.95
CA ASN A 229 5.35 19.73 -4.84
C ASN A 229 6.53 19.95 -3.88
N SER A 230 6.23 19.95 -2.60
CA SER A 230 7.21 19.90 -1.52
C SER A 230 7.63 18.44 -1.28
N PHE A 231 8.89 18.14 -1.60
CA PHE A 231 9.44 16.80 -1.49
C PHE A 231 10.21 16.61 -0.20
N LEU A 232 9.78 15.63 0.61
CA LEU A 232 10.59 15.11 1.69
C LEU A 232 11.78 14.34 1.10
N HIS A 233 12.98 14.64 1.57
CA HIS A 233 14.20 14.02 1.05
C HIS A 233 14.23 12.51 1.34
N SER A 234 14.64 11.70 0.34
CA SER A 234 14.68 10.23 0.44
C SER A 234 15.58 9.73 1.59
N ASP A 235 16.67 10.45 1.89
CA ASP A 235 17.55 10.18 3.04
C ASP A 235 16.82 10.09 4.39
N ILE A 236 15.72 10.83 4.60
CA ILE A 236 14.94 10.74 5.85
C ILE A 236 14.24 9.38 5.93
N PHE A 237 13.73 8.90 4.80
CA PHE A 237 13.13 7.57 4.72
C PHE A 237 14.21 6.48 4.89
N ALA A 238 15.35 6.64 4.24
CA ALA A 238 16.48 5.73 4.38
C ALA A 238 17.01 5.65 5.81
N ALA A 239 17.11 6.77 6.53
CA ALA A 239 17.49 6.79 7.94
C ALA A 239 16.48 6.00 8.81
N LYS A 240 15.19 6.11 8.50
CA LYS A 240 14.14 5.31 9.15
C LYS A 240 14.31 3.81 8.89
N LEU A 241 14.53 3.42 7.63
CA LEU A 241 14.79 2.03 7.25
C LEU A 241 16.01 1.45 7.96
N LYS A 242 17.09 2.23 8.05
CA LYS A 242 18.30 1.87 8.80
C LYS A 242 18.01 1.67 10.28
N ALA A 243 17.28 2.59 10.91
CA ALA A 243 16.89 2.49 12.32
C ALA A 243 16.04 1.24 12.59
N ASP A 244 15.17 0.89 11.64
CA ASP A 244 14.28 -0.28 11.75
C ASP A 244 14.93 -1.60 11.30
N ARG A 245 16.16 -1.55 10.75
CA ARG A 245 16.87 -2.67 10.12
C ARG A 245 16.03 -3.36 9.03
N GLU A 246 15.23 -2.56 8.31
CA GLU A 246 14.39 -2.98 7.21
C GLU A 246 15.04 -2.51 5.90
N PRO A 247 15.98 -3.27 5.32
CA PRO A 247 16.69 -2.82 4.12
C PRO A 247 15.74 -2.58 2.94
N LEU A 248 14.65 -3.34 2.89
CA LEU A 248 13.67 -3.31 1.82
C LEU A 248 12.31 -2.87 2.35
N PRO A 249 11.82 -1.68 1.97
CA PRO A 249 10.58 -1.16 2.51
C PRO A 249 9.37 -1.91 1.95
N SER A 250 8.57 -2.52 2.83
CA SER A 250 7.26 -3.05 2.43
C SER A 250 6.28 -1.94 2.03
N ARG A 251 5.18 -2.29 1.35
CA ARG A 251 4.07 -1.35 1.09
C ARG A 251 3.61 -0.68 2.39
N THR A 252 3.41 -1.45 3.46
CA THR A 252 2.91 -0.84 4.70
C THR A 252 3.94 0.05 5.38
N THR A 253 5.23 -0.26 5.24
CA THR A 253 6.33 0.59 5.74
C THR A 253 6.32 1.94 5.02
N ILE A 254 6.17 1.95 3.69
CA ILE A 254 6.04 3.20 2.92
C ILE A 254 4.81 3.98 3.36
N GLN A 255 3.64 3.33 3.48
CA GLN A 255 2.40 3.99 3.90
C GLN A 255 2.48 4.51 5.34
N LYS A 256 3.11 3.76 6.25
CA LYS A 256 3.32 4.18 7.63
C LYS A 256 4.24 5.38 7.68
N PHE A 257 5.35 5.35 6.95
CA PHE A 257 6.27 6.49 6.87
C PHE A 257 5.55 7.73 6.31
N ALA A 258 4.79 7.58 5.21
CA ALA A 258 4.00 8.66 4.65
C ALA A 258 2.99 9.24 5.65
N LYS A 259 2.30 8.38 6.43
CA LYS A 259 1.40 8.79 7.50
C LYS A 259 2.14 9.58 8.60
N ASP A 260 3.26 9.05 9.09
CA ASP A 260 4.04 9.67 10.17
C ASP A 260 4.63 11.02 9.75
N GLN A 261 4.93 11.19 8.45
CA GLN A 261 5.46 12.42 7.87
C GLN A 261 4.39 13.35 7.25
N ASN A 262 3.10 13.02 7.40
CA ASN A 262 1.98 13.77 6.82
C ASN A 262 2.11 14.03 5.31
N LEU A 263 2.49 13.00 4.56
CA LEU A 263 2.58 13.05 3.10
C LEU A 263 1.25 12.61 2.48
N GLY A 264 0.80 13.31 1.43
CA GLY A 264 -0.41 12.93 0.69
C GLY A 264 -0.13 12.00 -0.47
N THR A 265 1.03 12.13 -1.13
CA THR A 265 1.40 11.34 -2.30
C THR A 265 2.81 10.77 -2.22
N ILE A 266 3.04 9.70 -2.98
CA ILE A 266 4.36 9.07 -3.16
C ILE A 266 4.61 9.01 -4.66
N PHE A 267 5.79 9.47 -5.09
CA PHE A 267 6.26 9.32 -6.47
C PHE A 267 7.25 8.18 -6.53
N ILE A 268 6.92 7.16 -7.32
CA ILE A 268 7.81 6.02 -7.54
C ILE A 268 8.25 6.07 -9.00
N VAL A 269 9.53 6.31 -9.22
CA VAL A 269 10.14 6.19 -10.54
C VAL A 269 10.41 4.70 -10.79
N ILE A 270 10.04 4.19 -11.96
CA ILE A 270 10.27 2.82 -12.41
C ILE A 270 10.62 2.92 -13.89
N SER A 271 11.82 2.51 -14.27
CA SER A 271 12.35 2.72 -15.62
C SER A 271 12.17 4.20 -16.02
N ASN A 272 11.70 4.51 -17.23
CA ASN A 272 11.45 5.89 -17.70
C ASN A 272 10.10 6.48 -17.27
N LYS A 273 9.44 5.97 -16.23
CA LYS A 273 8.11 6.45 -15.82
C LYS A 273 8.09 6.79 -14.34
N VAL A 274 7.37 7.85 -13.99
CA VAL A 274 7.01 8.15 -12.61
C VAL A 274 5.54 7.87 -12.39
N TYR A 275 5.27 7.05 -11.38
CA TYR A 275 3.95 6.69 -10.91
C TYR A 275 3.60 7.55 -9.70
N ILE A 276 2.48 8.25 -9.77
CA ILE A 276 1.95 9.03 -8.65
C ILE A 276 0.99 8.15 -7.88
N VAL A 277 1.27 7.96 -6.60
CA VAL A 277 0.58 7.01 -5.74
C VAL A 277 -0.06 7.77 -4.58
N ASP A 278 -1.32 7.48 -4.27
CA ASP A 278 -1.95 7.97 -3.06
C ASP A 278 -1.32 7.31 -1.82
N SER A 279 -0.89 8.09 -0.85
CA SER A 279 -0.21 7.58 0.35
C SER A 279 -1.08 6.68 1.25
N LYS A 280 -2.40 6.89 1.29
CA LYS A 280 -3.32 6.22 2.21
C LYS A 280 -3.91 4.95 1.60
N THR A 281 -4.27 5.00 0.33
CA THR A 281 -4.88 3.88 -0.39
C THR A 281 -3.85 3.05 -1.14
N PHE A 282 -2.70 3.65 -1.49
CA PHE A 282 -1.67 3.07 -2.35
C PHE A 282 -2.14 2.82 -3.80
N ALA A 283 -3.22 3.49 -4.22
CA ALA A 283 -3.69 3.47 -5.59
C ALA A 283 -2.79 4.35 -6.48
N ILE A 284 -2.52 3.90 -7.70
CA ILE A 284 -1.89 4.75 -8.72
C ILE A 284 -2.94 5.75 -9.21
N LEU A 285 -2.60 7.03 -9.15
CA LEU A 285 -3.47 8.14 -9.54
C LEU A 285 -3.17 8.64 -10.96
N ASP A 286 -1.89 8.60 -11.33
CA ASP A 286 -1.42 9.02 -12.65
C ASP A 286 -0.01 8.48 -12.92
N ARG A 287 0.44 8.61 -14.18
CA ARG A 287 1.77 8.18 -14.61
C ARG A 287 2.31 9.08 -15.72
N PHE A 288 3.56 9.51 -15.58
CA PHE A 288 4.23 10.38 -16.55
C PHE A 288 5.53 9.77 -17.03
N SER A 289 5.86 9.99 -18.31
CA SER A 289 7.20 9.68 -18.81
C SER A 289 8.23 10.65 -18.23
N LEU A 290 9.42 10.14 -17.94
CA LEU A 290 10.60 10.87 -17.52
C LEU A 290 11.74 10.58 -18.50
N ALA A 291 12.49 11.62 -18.83
CA ALA A 291 13.72 11.50 -19.58
C ALA A 291 14.88 11.83 -18.63
N TYR A 292 15.66 10.81 -18.26
CA TYR A 292 16.85 10.96 -17.42
C TYR A 292 17.92 9.97 -17.91
N ASN A 293 19.19 10.26 -17.59
CA ASN A 293 20.31 9.43 -18.01
C ASN A 293 20.45 8.20 -17.10
N TYR A 294 20.64 7.03 -17.69
CA TYR A 294 20.88 5.76 -16.98
C TYR A 294 22.36 5.54 -16.65
N LEU A 295 23.19 6.58 -16.72
CA LEU A 295 24.63 6.45 -16.52
C LEU A 295 24.97 6.18 -15.04
N ASP A 296 24.07 6.53 -14.13
CA ASP A 296 24.13 6.15 -12.72
C ASP A 296 23.54 4.75 -12.51
N THR A 297 24.23 3.90 -11.73
CA THR A 297 23.70 2.61 -11.32
C THR A 297 22.52 2.77 -10.37
N ASP A 298 21.41 2.10 -10.68
CA ASP A 298 20.26 1.97 -9.78
C ASP A 298 20.68 1.53 -8.38
N ARG A 299 20.22 2.27 -7.37
CA ARG A 299 20.48 1.99 -5.96
C ARG A 299 19.25 1.35 -5.33
N MET A 300 19.46 0.25 -4.60
CA MET A 300 18.46 -0.32 -3.71
C MET A 300 18.62 0.22 -2.28
N PRO A 301 17.52 0.37 -1.52
CA PRO A 301 16.13 0.27 -1.98
C PRO A 301 15.70 1.46 -2.85
N PHE A 302 16.47 2.55 -2.87
CA PHE A 302 16.32 3.73 -3.74
C PHE A 302 17.58 4.60 -3.60
N TYR A 303 17.69 5.64 -4.42
CA TYR A 303 18.73 6.65 -4.32
C TYR A 303 18.72 7.35 -2.95
N THR A 304 19.79 7.12 -2.19
CA THR A 304 20.07 7.76 -0.91
C THR A 304 21.58 7.93 -0.73
N ARG A 305 21.96 8.88 0.13
CA ARG A 305 23.32 9.09 0.63
C ARG A 305 23.57 8.38 1.96
N ILE A 306 22.53 7.80 2.58
CA ILE A 306 22.65 7.04 3.82
C ILE A 306 23.26 5.68 3.50
N THR A 307 24.46 5.44 4.02
CA THR A 307 25.18 4.17 3.86
C THR A 307 24.77 3.15 4.93
N GLY A 308 25.01 1.87 4.65
CA GLY A 308 24.81 0.80 5.63
C GLY A 308 23.36 0.52 5.95
N ILE A 309 22.45 0.76 5.00
CA ILE A 309 21.14 0.08 4.96
C ILE A 309 21.38 -1.37 4.48
N GLU A 310 22.37 -2.03 5.07
CA GLU A 310 22.91 -3.37 4.80
C GLU A 310 22.94 -3.85 3.33
N GLU A 311 23.89 -3.32 2.55
CA GLU A 311 24.19 -3.73 1.17
C GLU A 311 24.57 -5.23 1.04
N SER A 312 25.22 -5.85 2.03
CA SER A 312 25.66 -7.26 1.93
C SER A 312 24.52 -8.26 2.09
N VAL A 313 23.46 -7.86 2.80
CA VAL A 313 22.26 -8.67 2.98
C VAL A 313 21.33 -8.46 1.80
N ILE A 314 21.25 -7.23 1.27
CA ILE A 314 20.55 -6.86 0.04
C ILE A 314 20.90 -7.80 -1.13
N ASP A 315 22.17 -8.01 -1.50
CA ASP A 315 22.51 -8.91 -2.62
C ASP A 315 22.08 -10.38 -2.40
N SER A 316 22.25 -10.90 -1.18
CA SER A 316 21.81 -12.25 -0.80
C SER A 316 20.30 -12.39 -0.76
N VAL A 317 19.59 -11.38 -0.22
CA VAL A 317 18.13 -11.21 -0.20
C VAL A 317 17.58 -11.11 -1.62
N TRP A 318 18.28 -10.48 -2.55
CA TRP A 318 17.76 -10.25 -3.89
C TRP A 318 17.83 -11.47 -4.79
N LYS A 319 18.97 -12.18 -4.79
CA LYS A 319 19.08 -13.48 -5.47
C LYS A 319 17.99 -14.45 -4.99
N SER A 320 17.75 -14.38 -3.70
CA SER A 320 16.72 -15.07 -2.94
C SER A 320 15.27 -14.65 -3.23
N ILE A 321 14.98 -13.35 -3.34
CA ILE A 321 13.66 -12.79 -3.67
C ILE A 321 13.24 -13.19 -5.08
N LYS A 322 14.16 -13.25 -6.05
CA LYS A 322 13.86 -13.78 -7.40
C LYS A 322 13.33 -15.22 -7.38
N GLU A 323 13.67 -16.01 -6.36
CA GLU A 323 13.29 -17.43 -6.23
C GLU A 323 12.08 -17.68 -5.29
N LEU A 324 11.52 -16.65 -4.61
CA LEU A 324 10.35 -16.83 -3.76
C LEU A 324 9.08 -17.08 -4.60
N SER A 325 8.33 -18.13 -4.28
CA SER A 325 7.08 -18.47 -4.99
C SER A 325 5.86 -17.62 -4.57
N ILE A 326 5.81 -17.07 -3.34
CA ILE A 326 4.76 -16.10 -2.88
C ILE A 326 4.79 -14.84 -3.70
N LEU A 327 5.98 -14.53 -4.20
CA LEU A 327 6.15 -13.41 -5.06
C LEU A 327 5.42 -13.65 -6.38
N LYS A 328 5.11 -14.86 -6.86
CA LYS A 328 4.29 -15.01 -8.07
C LYS A 328 2.89 -14.38 -8.00
N ASP A 329 2.23 -14.36 -6.83
CA ASP A 329 0.92 -13.68 -6.64
C ASP A 329 1.03 -12.15 -6.49
N LEU A 330 2.23 -11.61 -6.27
CA LEU A 330 2.51 -10.17 -6.10
C LEU A 330 3.35 -9.60 -7.27
N PHE A 331 4.17 -10.44 -7.91
CA PHE A 331 5.29 -10.20 -8.84
C PHE A 331 5.07 -10.86 -10.22
N GLY A 332 3.93 -11.50 -10.51
CA GLY A 332 3.61 -12.07 -11.84
C GLY A 332 4.53 -13.24 -12.25
N ASP A 333 4.13 -13.97 -13.29
CA ASP A 333 4.91 -15.10 -13.81
C ASP A 333 6.12 -14.63 -14.63
N ASP A 334 7.27 -15.27 -14.42
CA ASP A 334 8.43 -15.24 -15.32
C ASP A 334 8.27 -16.42 -16.29
N GLU A 335 8.14 -16.15 -17.60
CA GLU A 335 7.89 -17.16 -18.66
C GLU A 335 9.17 -17.85 -19.17
N ARG A 336 10.33 -17.57 -18.58
CA ARG A 336 11.63 -18.08 -19.04
C ARG A 336 11.91 -19.50 -18.55
N SER A 337 12.56 -20.31 -19.40
CA SER A 337 12.83 -21.73 -19.13
C SER A 337 14.02 -21.93 -18.20
N GLU A 338 14.05 -23.06 -17.49
CA GLU A 338 15.13 -23.42 -16.54
C GLU A 338 16.52 -23.49 -17.20
N GLU A 339 16.57 -23.71 -18.52
CA GLU A 339 17.79 -23.73 -19.33
C GLU A 339 18.39 -22.32 -19.53
N GLU A 340 17.55 -21.29 -19.56
CA GLU A 340 17.97 -19.89 -19.70
C GLU A 340 18.61 -19.34 -18.41
N ILE A 341 18.28 -19.96 -17.27
CA ILE A 341 18.77 -19.60 -15.93
C ILE A 341 20.17 -20.18 -15.65
N LEU A 342 20.53 -21.28 -16.31
CA LEU A 342 21.75 -22.06 -16.02
C LEU A 342 23.01 -21.58 -16.75
N LEU A 343 22.89 -20.62 -17.69
CA LEU A 343 24.01 -20.15 -18.52
C LEU A 343 24.71 -18.88 -18.01
N GLU A 344 24.36 -18.34 -16.85
CA GLU A 344 25.03 -17.15 -16.29
C GLU A 344 26.28 -17.51 -15.48
N GLY A 345 27.32 -17.93 -16.19
CA GLY A 345 28.68 -18.06 -15.66
C GLY A 345 29.67 -17.38 -16.59
N GLU A 346 29.76 -16.05 -16.54
CA GLU A 346 30.98 -15.23 -16.77
C GLU A 346 30.65 -13.73 -16.74
N MET A 347 31.47 -12.93 -16.07
CA MET A 347 31.24 -11.51 -15.77
C MET A 347 31.94 -10.57 -16.76
N THR A 348 31.20 -9.74 -17.51
CA THR A 348 31.67 -8.43 -18.04
C THR A 348 30.46 -7.53 -18.37
N LYS A 349 30.62 -6.18 -18.24
CA LYS A 349 29.77 -5.02 -18.71
C LYS A 349 28.22 -5.05 -18.60
N ASP A 350 27.59 -6.19 -18.34
CA ASP A 350 26.16 -6.44 -18.26
C ASP A 350 25.58 -6.29 -16.84
N GLU A 351 26.42 -6.06 -15.83
CA GLU A 351 25.96 -5.77 -14.45
C GLU A 351 25.17 -4.45 -14.32
N ILE A 352 25.35 -3.51 -15.26
CA ILE A 352 24.59 -2.25 -15.29
C ILE A 352 23.17 -2.48 -15.82
N VAL A 353 23.00 -3.38 -16.80
CA VAL A 353 21.69 -3.72 -17.39
C VAL A 353 20.87 -4.60 -16.46
N LYS A 354 21.51 -5.54 -15.73
CA LYS A 354 20.82 -6.45 -14.79
C LYS A 354 20.31 -5.79 -13.50
N LYS A 355 20.92 -4.69 -13.02
CA LYS A 355 20.45 -3.96 -11.82
C LYS A 355 19.19 -3.12 -12.07
N ASN A 356 19.04 -2.58 -13.29
CA ASN A 356 17.88 -1.75 -13.69
C ASN A 356 16.55 -2.54 -13.65
N ASP A 357 16.59 -3.83 -13.97
CA ASP A 357 15.43 -4.71 -13.86
C ASP A 357 15.07 -5.03 -12.40
N ILE A 358 16.04 -5.10 -11.49
CA ILE A 358 15.78 -5.48 -10.09
C ILE A 358 14.96 -4.42 -9.37
N TYR A 359 15.42 -3.17 -9.40
CA TYR A 359 14.70 -2.05 -8.80
C TYR A 359 13.30 -1.93 -9.43
N SER A 360 13.24 -2.00 -10.77
CA SER A 360 11.99 -1.88 -11.50
C SER A 360 11.00 -3.00 -11.14
N ASN A 361 11.44 -4.25 -11.10
CA ASN A 361 10.60 -5.40 -10.76
C ASN A 361 10.10 -5.35 -9.31
N TYR A 362 10.97 -4.92 -8.37
CA TYR A 362 10.59 -4.73 -6.98
C TYR A 362 9.46 -3.71 -6.82
N TYR A 363 9.59 -2.53 -7.42
CA TYR A 363 8.58 -1.48 -7.27
C TYR A 363 7.34 -1.69 -8.14
N LYS A 364 7.45 -2.33 -9.32
CA LYS A 364 6.25 -2.78 -10.07
C LYS A 364 5.40 -3.70 -9.22
N THR A 365 6.04 -4.57 -8.45
CA THR A 365 5.35 -5.46 -7.54
C THR A 365 4.73 -4.75 -6.36
N ILE A 366 5.47 -3.88 -5.68
CA ILE A 366 4.91 -3.08 -4.59
C ILE A 366 3.64 -2.37 -5.07
N LEU A 367 3.63 -1.93 -6.32
CA LEU A 367 2.48 -1.32 -6.98
C LEU A 367 1.44 -2.30 -7.56
N GLY A 368 1.70 -3.60 -7.61
CA GLY A 368 0.81 -4.62 -8.18
C GLY A 368 0.63 -4.48 -9.70
N LEU A 369 1.73 -4.26 -10.43
CA LEU A 369 1.74 -4.06 -11.88
C LEU A 369 2.13 -5.31 -12.69
N ASN A 370 2.58 -6.38 -12.02
CA ASN A 370 3.03 -7.60 -12.68
C ASN A 370 1.87 -8.51 -13.08
#